data_AF-A0A0R2VAU2-F1
#
_entry.id   AF-A0A0R2VAU2-F1
#
_cell.length_a   1.000
_cell.length_b   1.000
_cell.length_c   1.000
_cell.angle_alpha   90.00
_cell.angle_beta   90.00
_cell.angle_gamma   90.00
#
_symmetry.space_group_name_H-M   'P 1'
#
loop_
_entity.id
_entity.type
_entity.pdbx_description
1 polymer ?
#
loop_
_entity_poly.entity_id
_entity_poly.type
_entity_poly.pdbx_seq_one_letter_code
_entity_poly.pdbx_strand_id
1 'polypeptide(L)'
;MRHVIFLCVPLLLLGCNRDETEDITNATYGNISDYLSIDLNNLDNYSDYDYPVHIDQNIINAFDNTPVTNPVTDEGATLGRVLF
;
A
#
# COMPACT_ATOMS: atom_id res chain seq x y z
N MET A 1 -20.32 -14.53 -44.34
CA MET A 1 -19.84 -13.31 -43.63
C MET A 1 -20.92 -12.70 -42.73
N ARG A 2 -22.11 -12.31 -43.23
CA ARG A 2 -23.16 -11.65 -42.42
C ARG A 2 -23.86 -12.54 -41.36
N HIS A 3 -23.94 -13.86 -41.60
CA HIS A 3 -24.54 -14.81 -40.65
C HIS A 3 -23.59 -15.27 -39.53
N VAL A 4 -22.28 -15.09 -39.71
CA VAL A 4 -21.27 -15.44 -38.69
C VAL A 4 -21.30 -14.44 -37.52
N ILE A 5 -21.63 -13.18 -37.81
CA ILE A 5 -21.79 -12.12 -36.80
C ILE A 5 -22.99 -12.39 -35.90
N PHE A 6 -24.09 -12.93 -36.43
CA PHE A 6 -25.30 -13.23 -35.65
C PHE A 6 -25.14 -14.42 -34.67
N LEU A 7 -24.17 -15.31 -34.91
CA LEU A 7 -23.90 -16.47 -34.04
C LEU A 7 -23.05 -16.10 -32.81
N CYS A 8 -22.22 -15.06 -32.89
CA CYS A 8 -21.29 -14.69 -31.79
C CYS A 8 -21.95 -13.85 -30.68
N VAL A 9 -23.03 -13.12 -30.97
CA VAL A 9 -23.69 -12.22 -29.99
C VAL A 9 -24.26 -12.96 -28.76
N PRO A 10 -24.92 -14.13 -28.88
CA PRO A 10 -25.41 -14.84 -27.69
C PRO A 10 -24.30 -15.51 -26.86
N LEU A 11 -23.08 -15.66 -27.39
CA LEU A 11 -21.96 -16.30 -26.69
C LEU A 11 -21.30 -15.37 -25.65
N LEU A 12 -21.54 -14.05 -25.74
CA LEU A 12 -21.00 -13.04 -24.83
C LEU A 12 -21.83 -12.85 -23.55
N LEU A 13 -23.02 -13.45 -23.46
CA LEU A 13 -23.95 -13.26 -22.33
C LEU A 13 -23.92 -14.39 -21.29
N LEU A 14 -23.04 -15.39 -21.45
CA LEU A 14 -22.88 -16.51 -20.53
C LEU A 14 -21.81 -16.30 -19.45
N GLY A 15 -21.22 -15.09 -19.37
CA GLY A 15 -20.26 -14.72 -18.32
C GLY A 15 -20.95 -14.41 -17.00
N CYS A 16 -21.43 -15.44 -16.30
CA CYS A 16 -21.91 -15.29 -14.93
C CYS A 16 -20.69 -15.19 -14.00
N ASN A 17 -20.44 -14.01 -13.40
CA ASN A 17 -19.51 -13.89 -12.28
C ASN A 17 -20.12 -14.64 -11.09
N ARG A 18 -19.50 -15.75 -10.67
CA ARG A 18 -19.78 -16.30 -9.34
C ARG A 18 -19.15 -15.34 -8.35
N ASP A 19 -19.96 -14.55 -7.67
CA ASP A 19 -19.55 -13.93 -6.43
C ASP A 19 -19.44 -15.06 -5.39
N GLU A 20 -18.25 -15.65 -5.30
CA GLU A 20 -17.88 -16.44 -4.14
C GLU A 20 -17.78 -15.44 -2.98
N THR A 21 -18.87 -15.33 -2.21
CA THR A 21 -18.81 -14.70 -0.90
C THR A 21 -18.00 -15.66 -0.05
N GLU A 22 -16.69 -15.44 0.01
CA GLU A 22 -15.87 -16.06 1.03
C GLU A 22 -16.42 -15.60 2.37
N ASP A 23 -16.96 -16.55 3.12
CA ASP A 23 -17.24 -16.37 4.53
C ASP A 23 -15.88 -16.03 5.15
N ILE A 24 -15.69 -14.77 5.54
CA ILE A 24 -14.60 -14.38 6.43
C ILE A 24 -14.91 -15.08 7.75
N THR A 25 -14.59 -16.38 7.83
CA THR A 25 -14.43 -17.03 9.12
C THR A 25 -13.47 -16.13 9.86
N ASN A 26 -13.87 -15.64 11.04
CA ASN A 26 -13.06 -14.81 11.91
C ASN A 26 -11.78 -15.58 12.27
N ALA A 27 -10.80 -15.60 11.37
CA ALA A 27 -9.45 -16.00 11.67
C ALA A 27 -9.02 -15.07 12.79
N THR A 28 -8.77 -15.65 13.96
CA THR A 28 -8.25 -14.89 15.09
C THR A 28 -6.78 -14.64 14.77
N TYR A 29 -6.52 -13.56 14.04
CA TYR A 29 -5.17 -13.05 13.86
C TYR A 29 -4.68 -12.61 15.23
N GLY A 30 -3.45 -12.99 15.60
CA GLY A 30 -2.82 -12.51 16.83
C GLY A 30 -2.72 -10.99 16.82
N ASN A 31 -2.65 -10.36 18.01
CA ASN A 31 -2.48 -8.92 18.06
C ASN A 31 -1.10 -8.55 17.51
N ILE A 32 -1.01 -7.43 16.79
CA ILE A 32 0.26 -6.94 16.25
C ILE A 32 1.31 -6.74 17.37
N SER A 33 0.85 -6.38 18.58
CA SER A 33 1.67 -6.24 19.79
C SER A 33 2.29 -7.55 20.26
N ASP A 34 1.78 -8.70 19.83
CA ASP A 34 2.33 -10.01 20.20
C ASP A 34 3.63 -10.29 19.42
N TYR A 35 3.85 -9.58 18.30
CA TYR A 35 4.95 -9.81 17.39
C TYR A 35 5.88 -8.60 17.22
N LEU A 36 5.38 -7.39 17.52
CA LEU A 36 6.11 -6.14 17.37
C LEU A 36 6.17 -5.39 18.70
N SER A 37 7.36 -4.86 19.01
CA SER A 37 7.62 -4.01 20.17
C SER A 37 7.60 -2.52 19.80
N ILE A 38 6.60 -2.08 19.04
CA ILE A 38 6.50 -0.69 18.56
C ILE A 38 5.60 0.11 19.51
N ASP A 39 6.08 1.26 19.99
CA ASP A 39 5.25 2.22 20.73
C ASP A 39 4.63 3.23 19.76
N LEU A 40 3.35 3.02 19.44
CA LEU A 40 2.61 3.87 18.50
C LEU A 40 2.39 5.31 19.03
N ASN A 41 2.61 5.57 20.32
CA ASN A 41 2.49 6.91 20.88
C ASN A 41 3.82 7.67 20.88
N ASN A 42 4.93 6.99 20.53
CA ASN A 42 6.27 7.55 20.54
C ASN A 42 7.11 6.91 19.43
N LEU A 43 6.76 7.23 18.18
CA LEU A 43 7.48 6.76 17.01
C LEU A 43 8.83 7.45 16.85
N ASP A 44 9.79 6.78 16.21
CA ASP A 44 11.05 7.41 15.83
C ASP A 44 10.81 8.50 14.78
N ASN A 45 11.65 9.54 14.80
CA ASN A 45 11.57 10.65 13.86
C ASN A 45 12.13 10.24 12.49
N TYR A 46 11.25 10.12 11.51
CA TYR A 46 11.57 9.90 10.10
C TYR A 46 11.25 11.12 9.22
N SER A 47 10.29 11.94 9.64
CA SER A 47 9.77 13.07 8.88
C SER A 47 10.69 14.30 8.93
N ASP A 48 11.49 14.45 9.98
CA ASP A 48 12.41 15.57 10.19
C ASP A 48 13.80 15.04 10.58
N TYR A 49 14.43 14.33 9.66
CA TYR A 49 15.74 13.73 9.89
C TYR A 49 16.87 14.77 9.86
N ASP A 50 17.64 14.83 10.95
CA ASP A 50 18.82 15.71 11.03
C ASP A 50 20.02 15.08 10.32
N TYR A 51 20.38 15.63 9.17
CA TYR A 51 21.46 15.11 8.35
C TYR A 51 22.84 15.49 8.93
N PRO A 52 23.85 14.60 8.85
CA PRO A 52 25.22 14.96 9.21
C PRO A 52 25.73 16.18 8.44
N VAL A 53 26.57 17.00 9.09
CA VAL A 53 27.11 18.27 8.53
C VAL A 53 27.83 18.14 7.17
N HIS A 54 28.25 16.94 6.79
CA HIS A 54 28.91 16.68 5.51
C HIS A 54 27.94 16.41 4.36
N ILE A 55 26.63 16.31 4.63
CA ILE A 55 25.58 16.21 3.63
C ILE A 55 25.08 17.61 3.29
N ASP A 56 25.10 17.96 2.00
CA ASP A 56 24.57 19.22 1.51
C ASP A 56 23.04 19.16 1.40
N GLN A 57 22.35 19.91 2.26
CA GLN A 57 20.89 19.97 2.26
C GLN A 57 20.31 20.45 0.92
N ASN A 58 21.03 21.28 0.17
CA ASN A 58 20.56 21.74 -1.14
C ASN A 58 20.50 20.59 -2.14
N ILE A 59 21.44 19.64 -2.04
CA ILE A 59 21.44 18.43 -2.87
C ILE A 59 20.26 17.54 -2.49
N ILE A 60 20.00 17.33 -1.20
CA ILE A 60 18.84 16.55 -0.74
C ILE A 60 17.54 17.14 -1.30
N ASN A 61 17.33 18.45 -1.13
CA ASN A 61 16.12 19.12 -1.58
C ASN A 61 15.98 19.13 -3.11
N ALA A 62 17.09 19.15 -3.86
CA ALA A 62 17.06 19.11 -5.33
C ALA A 62 16.71 17.73 -5.91
N PHE A 63 16.96 16.66 -5.15
CA PHE A 63 16.77 15.27 -5.59
C PHE A 63 15.69 14.52 -4.78
N ASP A 64 14.93 15.22 -3.94
CA ASP A 64 13.79 14.63 -3.25
C ASP A 64 12.68 14.27 -4.24
N ASN A 65 12.34 12.98 -4.30
CA ASN A 65 11.28 12.44 -5.16
C ASN A 65 9.96 12.23 -4.41
N THR A 66 9.85 12.71 -3.17
CA THR A 66 8.64 12.60 -2.35
C THR A 66 7.50 13.40 -2.99
N PRO A 67 6.43 12.74 -3.47
CA PRO A 67 5.31 13.46 -4.07
C PRO A 67 4.51 14.20 -2.99
N VAL A 68 4.01 15.38 -3.31
CA VAL A 68 3.22 16.22 -2.38
C VAL A 68 1.96 15.53 -1.85
N THR A 69 1.43 14.55 -2.58
CA THR A 69 0.25 13.78 -2.19
C THR A 69 0.56 12.62 -1.23
N ASN A 70 1.84 12.32 -1.01
CA ASN A 70 2.29 11.27 -0.10
C ASN A 70 3.60 11.70 0.59
N PRO A 71 3.54 12.71 1.48
CA PRO A 71 4.71 13.15 2.21
C PRO A 71 5.23 12.07 3.16
N VAL A 72 6.53 12.12 3.48
CA VAL A 72 7.11 11.27 4.52
C VAL A 72 6.53 11.66 5.88
N THR A 73 6.06 10.65 6.64
CA THR A 73 5.55 10.77 8.00
C THR A 73 6.17 9.68 8.87
N ASP A 74 6.24 9.89 10.18
CA ASP A 74 6.80 8.91 11.11
C ASP A 74 5.96 7.62 11.12
N GLU A 75 4.63 7.76 11.05
CA GLU A 75 3.67 6.67 10.94
C GLU A 75 3.83 5.92 9.62
N GLY A 76 3.90 6.64 8.50
CA GLY A 76 4.03 6.05 7.17
C GLY A 76 5.34 5.27 7.02
N ALA A 77 6.45 5.84 7.49
CA ALA A 77 7.75 5.16 7.49
C ALA A 77 7.75 3.94 8.42
N THR A 78 7.10 4.03 9.59
CA THR A 78 6.96 2.90 10.52
C THR A 78 6.12 1.78 9.93
N LEU A 79 4.99 2.09 9.30
CA LEU A 79 4.18 1.13 8.57
C LEU A 79 5.02 0.42 7.48
N GLY A 80 5.83 1.18 6.74
CA GLY A 80 6.75 0.63 5.74
C GLY A 80 7.68 -0.45 6.30
N ARG A 81 8.32 -0.22 7.46
CA ARG A 81 9.18 -1.21 8.15
C ARG A 81 8.44 -2.44 8.65
N VAL A 82 7.15 -2.32 8.94
CA VAL A 82 6.32 -3.46 9.37
C VAL A 82 5.95 -4.33 8.18
N LEU A 83 5.72 -3.71 7.02
CA LEU A 83 5.32 -4.41 5.80
C LEU A 83 6.50 -5.01 5.02
N PHE A 84 7.72 -4.55 5.25
CA PHE A 84 8.94 -4.96 4.52
C PHE A 84 10.13 -5.14 5.47
#